data_AF-A0A4Q3CPP7-F1
#
_entry.id   AF-A0A4Q3CPP7-F1
#
_cell.length_a   1.000
_cell.length_b   1.000
_cell.length_c   1.000
_cell.angle_alpha   90.00
_cell.angle_beta   90.00
_cell.angle_gamma   90.00
#
_symmetry.space_group_name_H-M   'P 1'
#
loop_
_entity.id
_entity.type
_entity.pdbx_description
1 polymer ?
#
loop_
_entity_poly.entity_id
_entity_poly.type
_entity_poly.pdbx_seq_one_letter_code
_entity_poly.pdbx_strand_id
1 'polypeptide(L)'
;HRTDEIWWVAEKAFTSFASRPMPEMVAKANRAIETRLAKAQEPMEIPAFCQARSRAISVGGGKTVGDGRFARAAGDVAAFRRSPEYDQAVLGLATDLATEMKLGQGAATDLLIVGASATDYVGHQLGTRGSEMCIQLLSLDHSLGQFFAALDKTGVDYSVVLTADHGGLDLPERTREAGSAGGERVDRALNAGVMGKEIAAKLGLTGPVLHGGSFGDIYADPKLTPAQRKAVLAEAAVRYTAHPQVRAVYTREQVAATPKPKGPPDGWSLLEELSQSYYPATSGDLLVVLQPRVTPIVDPVKGAVATHTGGWSYNRRVPILFWRKGMTGFEQPLSVETVDIAPTLAALLHIPVQVEIDGKCLDLDSGPGDTCK
;
A
#
# COMPACT_ATOMS: atom_id res chain seq x y z
N HIS A 1 12.43 -21.78 -1.83
CA HIS A 1 13.70 -21.05 -1.73
C HIS A 1 13.86 -20.50 -0.31
N ARG A 2 15.07 -20.42 0.24
CA ARG A 2 15.33 -19.73 1.52
C ARG A 2 16.03 -18.42 1.19
N THR A 3 15.42 -17.27 1.47
CA THR A 3 16.03 -15.95 1.20
C THR A 3 17.32 -15.79 2.01
N ASP A 4 18.39 -15.31 1.39
CA ASP A 4 19.69 -15.10 2.06
C ASP A 4 19.60 -14.01 3.12
N GLU A 5 19.03 -12.86 2.77
CA GLU A 5 18.84 -11.72 3.67
C GLU A 5 17.40 -11.20 3.63
N ILE A 6 16.86 -10.79 4.79
CA ILE A 6 15.55 -10.12 4.89
C ILE A 6 15.58 -9.15 6.07
N TRP A 7 15.33 -7.87 5.81
CA TRP A 7 15.46 -6.81 6.80
C TRP A 7 14.32 -5.83 6.70
N TRP A 8 13.82 -5.37 7.85
CA TRP A 8 12.78 -4.35 7.93
C TRP A 8 13.02 -3.44 9.13
N VAL A 9 12.54 -2.20 9.09
CA VAL A 9 12.71 -1.27 10.22
C VAL A 9 11.63 -1.53 11.28
N ALA A 10 12.05 -2.06 12.42
CA ALA A 10 11.24 -2.11 13.63
C ALA A 10 11.73 -1.02 14.59
N GLU A 11 10.81 -0.22 15.12
CA GLU A 11 11.13 0.93 15.97
C GLU A 11 12.11 1.90 15.28
N LYS A 12 13.41 1.83 15.64
CA LYS A 12 14.49 2.74 15.23
C LYS A 12 15.64 2.06 14.47
N ALA A 13 15.51 0.78 14.11
CA ALA A 13 16.59 0.02 13.47
C ALA A 13 16.05 -1.07 12.54
N PHE A 14 16.87 -1.43 11.54
CA PHE A 14 16.69 -2.66 10.78
C PHE A 14 16.83 -3.87 11.71
N THR A 15 15.85 -4.75 11.61
CA THR A 15 15.79 -6.03 12.30
C THR A 15 15.42 -7.14 11.31
N SER A 16 15.54 -8.38 11.75
CA SER A 16 15.18 -9.57 10.99
C SER A 16 14.52 -10.61 11.90
N PHE A 17 14.24 -11.79 11.36
CA PHE A 17 13.83 -12.94 12.16
C PHE A 17 14.92 -13.29 13.18
N ALA A 18 14.51 -13.71 14.39
CA ALA A 18 15.42 -13.98 15.50
C ALA A 18 16.55 -14.97 15.18
N SER A 19 16.35 -15.87 14.21
CA SER A 19 17.34 -16.86 13.78
C SER A 19 18.38 -16.32 12.79
N ARG A 20 18.29 -15.06 12.35
CA ARG A 20 19.18 -14.48 11.34
C ARG A 20 20.22 -13.58 12.01
N PRO A 21 21.52 -13.92 11.92
CA PRO A 21 22.57 -13.05 12.45
C PRO A 21 22.59 -11.74 11.65
N MET A 22 22.84 -10.63 12.34
CA MET A 22 22.97 -9.32 11.70
C MET A 22 24.34 -9.18 11.05
N PRO A 23 24.43 -9.04 9.71
CA PRO A 23 25.70 -8.78 9.05
C PRO A 23 26.17 -7.36 9.35
N GLU A 24 27.48 -7.13 9.23
CA GLU A 24 28.10 -5.84 9.59
C GLU A 24 27.53 -4.66 8.78
N MET A 25 27.17 -4.88 7.51
CA MET A 25 26.51 -3.86 6.68
C MET A 25 25.18 -3.36 7.26
N VAL A 26 24.38 -4.27 7.85
CA VAL A 26 23.12 -3.91 8.51
C VAL A 26 23.41 -3.20 9.83
N ALA A 27 24.40 -3.66 10.60
CA ALA A 27 24.83 -2.98 11.81
C ALA A 27 25.32 -1.55 11.53
N LYS A 28 26.05 -1.35 10.44
CA LYS A 28 26.48 -0.04 9.93
C LYS A 28 25.28 0.84 9.53
N ALA A 29 24.31 0.30 8.80
CA ALA A 29 23.08 1.00 8.46
C ALA A 29 22.30 1.45 9.73
N ASN A 30 22.23 0.59 10.74
CA ASN A 30 21.61 0.93 12.03
C ASN A 30 22.33 2.06 12.77
N ARG A 31 23.67 2.05 12.80
CA ARG A 31 24.46 3.16 13.37
C ARG A 31 24.26 4.46 12.59
N ALA A 32 24.08 4.39 11.27
CA ALA A 32 23.78 5.55 10.44
C ALA A 32 22.39 6.14 10.76
N ILE A 33 21.36 5.30 10.90
CA ILE A 33 20.03 5.72 11.35
C ILE A 33 20.10 6.36 12.74
N GLU A 34 20.78 5.72 13.69
CA GLU A 34 20.94 6.25 15.06
C GLU A 34 21.62 7.62 15.07
N THR A 35 22.75 7.75 14.34
CA THR A 35 23.48 9.02 14.20
C THR A 35 22.61 10.10 13.57
N ARG A 36 21.78 9.73 12.59
CA ARG A 36 20.90 10.65 11.90
C ARG A 36 19.72 11.09 12.77
N LEU A 37 19.12 10.17 13.53
CA LEU A 37 18.05 10.43 14.48
C LEU A 37 18.52 11.30 15.64
N ALA A 38 19.77 11.15 16.10
CA ALA A 38 20.35 11.97 17.17
C ALA A 38 20.44 13.47 16.84
N LYS A 39 20.27 13.84 15.56
CA LYS A 39 20.26 15.23 15.09
C LYS A 39 18.84 15.64 14.70
N ALA A 40 18.52 16.91 14.91
CA ALA A 40 17.33 17.52 14.34
C ALA A 40 17.41 17.54 12.81
N GLN A 41 16.27 17.72 12.15
CA GLN A 41 16.15 18.03 10.74
C GLN A 41 15.55 19.42 10.63
N GLU A 42 16.29 20.33 10.00
CA GLU A 42 15.73 21.62 9.58
C GLU A 42 14.65 21.41 8.50
N PRO A 43 13.70 22.33 8.34
CA PRO A 43 12.75 22.27 7.24
C PRO A 43 13.45 22.04 5.90
N MET A 44 13.06 21.00 5.17
CA MET A 44 13.56 20.74 3.82
C MET A 44 13.14 21.88 2.89
N GLU A 45 13.96 22.12 1.86
CA GLU A 45 13.59 23.06 0.82
C GLU A 45 12.32 22.60 0.09
N ILE A 46 11.44 23.54 -0.27
CA ILE A 46 10.31 23.25 -1.14
C ILE A 46 10.76 23.53 -2.58
N PRO A 47 10.84 22.51 -3.46
CA PRO A 47 11.12 22.72 -4.86
C PRO A 47 10.09 23.67 -5.49
N ALA A 48 10.50 24.50 -6.46
CA ALA A 48 9.62 25.49 -7.08
C ALA A 48 8.29 24.89 -7.58
N PHE A 49 8.36 23.69 -8.18
CA PHE A 49 7.22 22.91 -8.63
C PHE A 49 6.22 22.55 -7.50
N CYS A 50 6.70 22.41 -6.26
CA CYS A 50 5.89 22.04 -5.10
C CYS A 50 5.29 23.25 -4.36
N GLN A 51 5.70 24.48 -4.66
CA GLN A 51 5.28 25.68 -3.92
C GLN A 51 3.76 25.87 -3.93
N ALA A 52 3.13 25.69 -5.09
CA ALA A 52 1.67 25.81 -5.22
C ALA A 52 0.88 24.78 -4.41
N ARG A 53 1.52 23.69 -3.96
CA ARG A 53 0.92 22.64 -3.13
C ARG A 53 1.07 22.90 -1.63
N SER A 54 1.94 23.83 -1.23
CA SER A 54 2.19 24.16 0.17
C SER A 54 1.06 25.03 0.71
N ARG A 55 0.03 24.38 1.26
CA ARG A 55 -1.15 25.04 1.83
C ARG A 55 -1.59 24.30 3.08
N ALA A 56 -1.75 25.05 4.18
CA ALA A 56 -2.31 24.52 5.40
C ALA A 56 -3.78 24.12 5.18
N ILE A 57 -4.11 22.87 5.46
CA ILE A 57 -5.47 22.32 5.46
C ILE A 57 -5.80 21.89 6.88
N SER A 58 -6.85 22.47 7.46
CA SER A 58 -7.33 22.09 8.79
C SER A 58 -8.05 20.74 8.73
N VAL A 59 -7.70 19.84 9.65
CA VAL A 59 -8.41 18.56 9.86
C VAL A 59 -9.18 18.54 11.19
N GLY A 60 -9.35 19.71 11.82
CA GLY A 60 -10.00 19.86 13.12
C GLY A 60 -9.04 19.71 14.30
N GLY A 61 -9.51 20.06 15.50
CA GLY A 61 -8.73 19.94 16.75
C GLY A 61 -7.43 20.76 16.78
N GLY A 62 -7.32 21.81 15.94
CA GLY A 62 -6.09 22.61 15.78
C GLY A 62 -5.00 21.96 14.94
N LYS A 63 -5.21 20.75 14.40
CA LYS A 63 -4.25 20.06 13.53
C LYS A 63 -4.38 20.54 12.08
N THR A 64 -3.26 20.86 11.47
CA THR A 64 -3.14 21.18 10.04
C THR A 64 -2.16 20.24 9.34
N VAL A 65 -2.37 20.04 8.03
CA VAL A 65 -1.47 19.30 7.13
C VAL A 65 -1.40 20.01 5.78
N GLY A 66 -0.39 19.74 4.96
CA GLY A 66 -0.33 20.19 3.55
C GLY A 66 0.71 21.26 3.25
N ASP A 67 1.31 21.86 4.27
CA ASP A 67 2.36 22.88 4.18
C ASP A 67 3.66 22.47 4.90
N GLY A 68 3.74 21.22 5.38
CA GLY A 68 4.91 20.68 6.06
C GLY A 68 6.13 20.54 5.15
N ARG A 69 7.31 20.46 5.80
CA ARG A 69 8.64 20.34 5.16
C ARG A 69 9.56 19.36 5.88
N PHE A 70 8.97 18.38 6.58
CA PHE A 70 9.71 17.33 7.30
C PHE A 70 10.75 17.82 8.34
N ALA A 71 10.56 19.02 8.89
CA ALA A 71 11.32 19.42 10.07
C ALA A 71 10.99 18.48 11.24
N ARG A 72 12.00 18.08 12.00
CA ARG A 72 11.82 17.23 13.19
C ARG A 72 12.88 17.49 14.25
N ALA A 73 12.51 17.27 15.51
CA ALA A 73 13.45 17.31 16.62
C ALA A 73 14.43 16.12 16.56
N ALA A 74 15.55 16.24 17.28
CA ALA A 74 16.41 15.11 17.57
C ALA A 74 15.64 14.04 18.35
N GLY A 75 15.82 12.77 17.99
CA GLY A 75 15.16 11.61 18.61
C GLY A 75 13.72 11.35 18.16
N ASP A 76 13.13 12.17 17.28
CA ASP A 76 11.75 11.97 16.81
C ASP A 76 11.67 10.85 15.73
N VAL A 77 11.57 9.61 16.21
CA VAL A 77 11.45 8.41 15.38
C VAL A 77 10.17 8.43 14.54
N ALA A 78 9.06 8.94 15.08
CA ALA A 78 7.79 8.96 14.38
C ALA A 78 7.82 9.92 13.18
N ALA A 79 8.48 11.08 13.31
CA ALA A 79 8.70 12.01 12.20
C ALA A 79 9.69 11.46 11.17
N PHE A 80 10.76 10.78 11.60
CA PHE A 80 11.69 10.12 10.70
C PHE A 80 11.02 9.06 9.81
N ARG A 81 10.16 8.19 10.38
CA ARG A 81 9.47 7.14 9.62
C ARG A 81 8.52 7.68 8.55
N ARG A 82 7.99 8.89 8.73
CA ARG A 82 7.08 9.57 7.80
C ARG A 82 7.77 10.69 7.02
N SER A 83 9.05 10.50 6.68
CA SER A 83 9.83 11.47 5.91
C SER A 83 10.71 10.77 4.87
N PRO A 84 11.25 11.53 3.90
CA PRO A 84 12.19 10.99 2.90
C PRO A 84 13.42 10.27 3.47
N GLU A 85 13.80 10.60 4.71
CA GLU A 85 14.94 9.98 5.37
C GLU A 85 14.75 8.46 5.56
N TYR A 86 13.50 8.01 5.67
CA TYR A 86 13.20 6.59 5.83
C TYR A 86 13.48 5.80 4.55
N ASP A 87 13.03 6.29 3.39
CA ASP A 87 13.34 5.66 2.10
C ASP A 87 14.82 5.75 1.76
N GLN A 88 15.49 6.86 2.12
CA GLN A 88 16.95 6.97 2.00
C GLN A 88 17.67 5.89 2.81
N ALA A 89 17.22 5.59 4.03
CA ALA A 89 17.80 4.52 4.83
C ALA A 89 17.56 3.13 4.21
N VAL A 90 16.36 2.88 3.68
CA VAL A 90 16.01 1.62 3.00
C VAL A 90 16.85 1.42 1.73
N LEU A 91 16.91 2.43 0.86
CA LEU A 91 17.70 2.37 -0.39
C LEU A 91 19.20 2.34 -0.11
N GLY A 92 19.66 3.00 0.96
CA GLY A 92 21.04 2.91 1.43
C GLY A 92 21.40 1.48 1.83
N LEU A 93 20.56 0.81 2.65
CA LEU A 93 20.79 -0.59 3.00
C LEU A 93 20.71 -1.51 1.77
N ALA A 94 19.77 -1.27 0.85
CA ALA A 94 19.67 -2.04 -0.39
C ALA A 94 20.94 -1.91 -1.25
N THR A 95 21.55 -0.72 -1.29
CA THR A 95 22.85 -0.48 -1.95
C THR A 95 23.97 -1.26 -1.29
N ASP A 96 24.07 -1.19 0.04
CA ASP A 96 25.09 -1.90 0.81
C ASP A 96 24.94 -3.43 0.63
N LEU A 97 23.71 -3.96 0.69
CA LEU A 97 23.43 -5.38 0.41
C LEU A 97 23.85 -5.78 -1.01
N ALA A 98 23.45 -5.01 -2.04
CA ALA A 98 23.79 -5.31 -3.42
C ALA A 98 25.30 -5.37 -3.65
N THR A 99 26.05 -4.43 -3.08
CA THR A 99 27.48 -4.28 -3.30
C THR A 99 28.32 -5.24 -2.44
N GLU A 100 28.02 -5.36 -1.15
CA GLU A 100 28.81 -6.19 -0.22
C GLU A 100 28.54 -7.68 -0.41
N MET A 101 27.30 -8.07 -0.75
CA MET A 101 26.97 -9.45 -1.12
C MET A 101 27.34 -9.79 -2.58
N LYS A 102 27.77 -8.80 -3.36
CA LYS A 102 28.15 -8.95 -4.78
C LYS A 102 27.02 -9.53 -5.64
N LEU A 103 25.80 -9.07 -5.41
CA LEU A 103 24.62 -9.56 -6.13
C LEU A 103 24.80 -9.34 -7.64
N GLY A 104 24.48 -10.35 -8.44
CA GLY A 104 24.62 -10.36 -9.89
C GLY A 104 26.06 -10.54 -10.41
N GLN A 105 27.04 -10.75 -9.52
CA GLN A 105 28.45 -11.02 -9.90
C GLN A 105 28.79 -12.52 -9.82
N GLY A 106 27.84 -13.35 -9.38
CA GLY A 106 27.96 -14.81 -9.35
C GLY A 106 27.54 -15.48 -10.66
N ALA A 107 27.53 -16.81 -10.65
CA ALA A 107 27.07 -17.61 -11.80
C ALA A 107 25.53 -17.69 -11.90
N ALA A 108 24.81 -17.43 -10.80
CA ALA A 108 23.36 -17.42 -10.75
C ALA A 108 22.83 -15.99 -10.82
N THR A 109 21.57 -15.83 -11.23
CA THR A 109 20.85 -14.56 -11.10
C THR A 109 20.37 -14.37 -9.67
N ASP A 110 20.71 -13.24 -9.08
CA ASP A 110 20.23 -12.82 -7.76
C ASP A 110 18.97 -11.95 -7.86
N LEU A 111 18.16 -11.93 -6.80
CA LEU A 111 16.95 -11.11 -6.70
C LEU A 111 17.03 -10.21 -5.47
N LEU A 112 16.94 -8.89 -5.70
CA LEU A 112 16.84 -7.88 -4.66
C LEU A 112 15.44 -7.25 -4.68
N ILE A 113 14.71 -7.36 -3.57
CA ILE A 113 13.37 -6.78 -3.40
C ILE A 113 13.47 -5.64 -2.37
N VAL A 114 13.02 -4.44 -2.76
CA VAL A 114 13.13 -3.23 -1.94
C VAL A 114 11.76 -2.60 -1.77
N GLY A 115 11.32 -2.40 -0.52
CA GLY A 115 10.06 -1.73 -0.18
C GLY A 115 10.28 -0.33 0.39
N ALA A 116 10.24 0.70 -0.46
CA ALA A 116 10.31 2.11 -0.05
C ALA A 116 8.96 2.57 0.56
N SER A 117 8.83 2.52 1.89
CA SER A 117 7.54 2.71 2.58
C SER A 117 7.23 4.15 3.00
N ALA A 118 8.14 5.11 2.86
CA ALA A 118 7.89 6.47 3.37
C ALA A 118 6.74 7.16 2.63
N THR A 119 6.55 6.87 1.34
CA THR A 119 5.41 7.38 0.55
C THR A 119 4.07 7.02 1.19
N ASP A 120 3.92 5.81 1.71
CA ASP A 120 2.70 5.39 2.41
C ASP A 120 2.53 6.12 3.76
N TYR A 121 3.58 6.15 4.60
CA TYR A 121 3.53 6.86 5.88
C TYR A 121 3.23 8.36 5.73
N VAL A 122 3.83 9.01 4.74
CA VAL A 122 3.56 10.42 4.39
C VAL A 122 2.11 10.57 3.95
N GLY A 123 1.64 9.71 3.04
CA GLY A 123 0.27 9.72 2.53
C GLY A 123 -0.76 9.59 3.64
N HIS A 124 -0.58 8.61 4.54
CA HIS A 124 -1.46 8.40 5.68
C HIS A 124 -1.51 9.60 6.61
N GLN A 125 -0.36 10.17 7.00
CA GLN A 125 -0.30 11.17 8.06
C GLN A 125 -0.57 12.59 7.56
N LEU A 126 -0.31 12.87 6.28
CA LEU A 126 -0.23 14.24 5.73
C LEU A 126 -1.08 14.41 4.45
N GLY A 127 -1.63 13.32 3.91
CA GLY A 127 -2.34 13.30 2.63
C GLY A 127 -1.38 13.26 1.43
N THR A 128 -1.95 13.25 0.23
CA THR A 128 -1.23 12.94 -1.02
C THR A 128 -1.03 14.14 -1.95
N ARG A 129 -1.54 15.32 -1.60
CA ARG A 129 -1.46 16.52 -2.48
C ARG A 129 -0.84 17.76 -1.85
N GLY A 130 -0.34 17.67 -0.62
CA GLY A 130 0.41 18.74 0.06
C GLY A 130 1.86 18.87 -0.41
N SER A 131 2.59 19.82 0.17
CA SER A 131 4.04 19.95 -0.07
C SER A 131 4.82 18.73 0.40
N GLU A 132 4.35 18.05 1.44
CA GLU A 132 5.00 16.88 2.04
C GLU A 132 5.10 15.73 1.03
N MET A 133 3.98 15.35 0.39
CA MET A 133 4.00 14.30 -0.64
C MET A 133 4.83 14.72 -1.86
N CYS A 134 4.82 16.00 -2.22
CA CYS A 134 5.61 16.50 -3.34
C CYS A 134 7.12 16.40 -3.09
N ILE A 135 7.56 16.81 -1.89
CA ILE A 135 8.96 16.66 -1.45
C ILE A 135 9.32 15.18 -1.36
N GLN A 136 8.42 14.34 -0.83
CA GLN A 136 8.62 12.89 -0.73
C GLN A 136 8.88 12.23 -2.09
N LEU A 137 8.02 12.48 -3.08
CA LEU A 137 8.19 11.88 -4.41
C LEU A 137 9.45 12.36 -5.14
N LEU A 138 9.79 13.65 -5.02
CA LEU A 138 11.04 14.17 -5.59
C LEU A 138 12.29 13.65 -4.86
N SER A 139 12.20 13.42 -3.56
CA SER A 139 13.28 12.80 -2.80
C SER A 139 13.43 11.33 -3.15
N LEU A 140 12.33 10.60 -3.35
CA LEU A 140 12.34 9.21 -3.81
C LEU A 140 12.97 9.09 -5.20
N ASP A 141 12.58 9.96 -6.14
CA ASP A 141 13.20 10.03 -7.48
C ASP A 141 14.72 10.22 -7.38
N HIS A 142 15.18 11.17 -6.58
CA HIS A 142 16.60 11.41 -6.36
C HIS A 142 17.31 10.19 -5.74
N SER A 143 16.72 9.58 -4.71
CA SER A 143 17.32 8.42 -4.03
C SER A 143 17.34 7.17 -4.91
N LEU A 144 16.33 6.95 -5.75
CA LEU A 144 16.35 5.90 -6.77
C LEU A 144 17.46 6.15 -7.79
N GLY A 145 17.66 7.39 -8.24
CA GLY A 145 18.77 7.75 -9.11
C GLY A 145 20.14 7.45 -8.49
N GLN A 146 20.33 7.74 -7.21
CA GLN A 146 21.55 7.38 -6.47
C GLN A 146 21.74 5.86 -6.36
N PHE A 147 20.66 5.13 -6.07
CA PHE A 147 20.67 3.66 -5.98
C PHE A 147 21.09 3.04 -7.33
N PHE A 148 20.44 3.41 -8.44
CA PHE A 148 20.79 2.91 -9.77
C PHE A 148 22.20 3.29 -10.18
N ALA A 149 22.66 4.52 -9.90
CA ALA A 149 24.03 4.93 -10.16
C ALA A 149 25.06 4.12 -9.36
N ALA A 150 24.71 3.62 -8.17
CA ALA A 150 25.55 2.72 -7.41
C ALA A 150 25.58 1.31 -8.03
N LEU A 151 24.43 0.79 -8.48
CA LEU A 151 24.36 -0.48 -9.21
C LEU A 151 25.16 -0.42 -10.52
N ASP A 152 25.03 0.65 -11.30
CA ASP A 152 25.75 0.83 -12.57
C ASP A 152 27.27 0.75 -12.39
N LYS A 153 27.81 1.26 -11.28
CA LYS A 153 29.25 1.21 -10.96
C LYS A 153 29.76 -0.21 -10.70
N THR A 154 28.88 -1.14 -10.34
CA THR A 154 29.27 -2.55 -10.17
C THR A 154 29.57 -3.24 -11.50
N GLY A 155 29.06 -2.69 -12.61
CA GLY A 155 29.13 -3.32 -13.93
C GLY A 155 28.17 -4.50 -14.12
N VAL A 156 27.33 -4.81 -13.12
CA VAL A 156 26.30 -5.85 -13.20
C VAL A 156 25.24 -5.46 -14.23
N ASP A 157 24.81 -6.43 -15.02
CA ASP A 157 23.64 -6.32 -15.88
C ASP A 157 22.38 -6.65 -15.06
N TYR A 158 21.55 -5.64 -14.80
CA TYR A 158 20.35 -5.78 -13.98
C TYR A 158 19.11 -5.27 -14.72
N SER A 159 17.99 -5.93 -14.44
CA SER A 159 16.65 -5.46 -14.82
C SER A 159 15.93 -4.97 -13.57
N VAL A 160 15.14 -3.90 -13.73
CA VAL A 160 14.32 -3.29 -12.69
C VAL A 160 12.86 -3.47 -13.06
N VAL A 161 12.05 -3.85 -12.07
CA VAL A 161 10.61 -3.58 -12.10
C VAL A 161 10.28 -2.67 -10.93
N LEU A 162 9.58 -1.56 -11.20
CA LEU A 162 9.06 -0.66 -10.18
C LEU A 162 7.55 -0.63 -10.26
N THR A 163 6.90 -0.85 -9.12
CA THR A 163 5.45 -0.73 -8.97
C THR A 163 5.09 -0.20 -7.58
N ALA A 164 3.79 -0.10 -7.30
CA ALA A 164 3.27 0.11 -5.95
C ALA A 164 2.37 -1.05 -5.55
N ASP A 165 2.26 -1.30 -4.26
CA ASP A 165 1.34 -2.29 -3.68
C ASP A 165 -0.12 -1.83 -3.80
N HIS A 166 -0.37 -0.53 -3.79
CA HIS A 166 -1.67 0.08 -4.04
C HIS A 166 -1.55 1.55 -4.49
N GLY A 167 -2.68 2.12 -4.91
CA GLY A 167 -2.85 3.56 -5.10
C GLY A 167 -3.11 4.29 -3.78
N GLY A 168 -3.80 5.42 -3.85
CA GLY A 168 -4.20 6.18 -2.67
C GLY A 168 -5.13 7.34 -3.01
N LEU A 169 -5.81 7.85 -1.98
CA LEU A 169 -6.67 9.02 -2.08
C LEU A 169 -6.21 10.10 -1.10
N ASP A 170 -6.38 11.36 -1.48
CA ASP A 170 -6.10 12.48 -0.56
C ASP A 170 -7.18 12.62 0.52
N LEU A 171 -6.89 13.38 1.57
CA LEU A 171 -7.86 13.62 2.64
C LEU A 171 -9.09 14.39 2.13
N PRO A 172 -10.30 14.06 2.65
CA PRO A 172 -11.54 14.73 2.28
C PRO A 172 -11.49 16.26 2.34
N GLU A 173 -10.88 16.82 3.38
CA GLU A 173 -10.79 18.26 3.63
C GLU A 173 -10.14 19.00 2.45
N ARG A 174 -8.96 18.53 1.99
CA ARG A 174 -8.25 19.16 0.87
C ARG A 174 -9.00 18.97 -0.45
N THR A 175 -9.62 17.80 -0.66
CA THR A 175 -10.37 17.54 -1.90
C THR A 175 -11.62 18.43 -2.03
N ARG A 176 -12.31 18.72 -0.91
CA ARG A 176 -13.46 19.64 -0.89
C ARG A 176 -13.05 21.07 -1.23
N GLU A 177 -11.94 21.56 -0.66
CA GLU A 177 -11.40 22.88 -1.00
C GLU A 177 -10.98 23.00 -2.48
N ALA A 178 -10.63 21.88 -3.11
CA ALA A 178 -10.27 21.80 -4.53
C ALA A 178 -11.47 21.60 -5.46
N GLY A 179 -12.70 21.78 -4.98
CA GLY A 179 -13.92 21.72 -5.80
C GLY A 179 -14.44 20.31 -6.09
N SER A 180 -13.90 19.27 -5.44
CA SER A 180 -14.50 17.93 -5.53
C SER A 180 -15.82 17.92 -4.78
N ALA A 181 -16.92 17.68 -5.50
CA ALA A 181 -18.27 17.50 -4.93
C ALA A 181 -18.44 16.22 -4.08
N GLY A 182 -17.33 15.56 -3.71
CA GLY A 182 -17.32 14.33 -2.92
C GLY A 182 -16.02 14.19 -2.13
N GLY A 183 -16.13 13.64 -0.93
CA GLY A 183 -15.06 13.53 0.06
C GLY A 183 -15.65 13.58 1.45
N GLU A 184 -15.86 12.43 2.06
CA GLU A 184 -16.46 12.29 3.39
C GLU A 184 -15.62 11.37 4.28
N ARG A 185 -15.80 11.53 5.58
CA ARG A 185 -15.30 10.59 6.59
C ARG A 185 -16.42 9.62 6.93
N VAL A 186 -16.07 8.35 7.12
CA VAL A 186 -17.04 7.30 7.44
C VAL A 186 -17.76 7.62 8.76
N ASP A 187 -19.07 7.37 8.79
CA ASP A 187 -19.87 7.43 10.00
C ASP A 187 -19.38 6.35 10.98
N ARG A 188 -19.21 6.73 12.25
CA ARG A 188 -18.87 5.82 13.33
C ARG A 188 -19.91 4.71 13.49
N ALA A 189 -21.17 4.95 13.11
CA ALA A 189 -22.25 3.96 13.15
C ALA A 189 -21.96 2.73 12.27
N LEU A 190 -21.14 2.87 11.23
CA LEU A 190 -20.74 1.75 10.37
C LEU A 190 -19.75 0.78 11.02
N ASN A 191 -19.10 1.15 12.12
CA ASN A 191 -18.19 0.24 12.81
C ASN A 191 -18.92 -1.02 13.28
N ALA A 192 -18.38 -2.21 12.98
CA ALA A 192 -19.00 -3.49 13.29
C ALA A 192 -19.37 -3.65 14.76
N GLY A 193 -18.52 -3.17 15.69
CA GLY A 193 -18.80 -3.23 17.12
C GLY A 193 -19.91 -2.27 17.56
N VAL A 194 -20.05 -1.12 16.91
CA VAL A 194 -21.15 -0.16 17.15
C VAL A 194 -22.45 -0.74 16.59
N MET A 195 -22.46 -1.13 15.33
CA MET A 195 -23.61 -1.74 14.68
C MET A 195 -24.05 -3.03 15.39
N GLY A 196 -23.10 -3.86 15.78
CA GLY A 196 -23.35 -5.11 16.51
C GLY A 196 -24.08 -4.88 17.84
N LYS A 197 -23.77 -3.82 18.59
CA LYS A 197 -24.49 -3.50 19.84
C LYS A 197 -25.97 -3.21 19.60
N GLU A 198 -26.30 -2.46 18.55
CA GLU A 198 -27.68 -2.14 18.22
C GLU A 198 -28.45 -3.37 17.73
N ILE A 199 -27.79 -4.24 16.96
CA ILE A 199 -28.35 -5.52 16.49
C ILE A 199 -28.59 -6.45 17.68
N ALA A 200 -27.62 -6.57 18.60
CA ALA A 200 -27.75 -7.40 19.79
C ALA A 200 -28.94 -6.96 20.64
N ALA A 201 -29.09 -5.65 20.88
CA ALA A 201 -30.23 -5.10 21.60
C ALA A 201 -31.57 -5.42 20.93
N LYS A 202 -31.67 -5.27 19.60
CA LYS A 202 -32.89 -5.59 18.83
C LYS A 202 -33.25 -7.09 18.93
N LEU A 203 -32.25 -7.97 18.92
CA LEU A 203 -32.44 -9.41 18.90
C LEU A 203 -32.47 -10.05 20.31
N GLY A 204 -32.37 -9.25 21.38
CA GLY A 204 -32.33 -9.76 22.76
C GLY A 204 -31.06 -10.58 23.07
N LEU A 205 -29.96 -10.29 22.38
CA LEU A 205 -28.67 -10.98 22.56
C LEU A 205 -27.76 -10.18 23.49
N THR A 206 -26.87 -10.89 24.18
CA THR A 206 -25.87 -10.29 25.08
C THR A 206 -24.47 -10.47 24.51
N GLY A 207 -23.60 -9.49 24.76
CA GLY A 207 -22.22 -9.50 24.28
C GLY A 207 -22.04 -9.06 22.82
N PRO A 208 -20.80 -9.12 22.30
CA PRO A 208 -20.51 -8.83 20.90
C PRO A 208 -21.18 -9.84 19.96
N VAL A 209 -21.74 -9.34 18.87
CA VAL A 209 -22.36 -10.19 17.82
C VAL A 209 -21.71 -10.03 16.45
N LEU A 210 -20.92 -8.97 16.27
CA LEU A 210 -20.14 -8.68 15.05
C LEU A 210 -18.73 -8.22 15.42
N HIS A 211 -17.77 -8.55 14.55
CA HIS A 211 -16.38 -8.09 14.57
C HIS A 211 -16.00 -7.50 13.22
N GLY A 212 -15.10 -6.51 13.22
CA GLY A 212 -14.63 -5.84 12.01
C GLY A 212 -14.47 -4.32 12.16
N GLY A 213 -14.14 -3.66 11.06
CA GLY A 213 -14.01 -2.21 10.95
C GLY A 213 -15.33 -1.52 10.60
N SER A 214 -15.22 -0.36 9.96
CA SER A 214 -16.38 0.36 9.38
C SER A 214 -16.66 -0.01 7.91
N PHE A 215 -15.87 -0.93 7.36
CA PHE A 215 -15.92 -1.42 5.99
C PHE A 215 -15.12 -2.74 5.90
N GLY A 216 -15.11 -3.37 4.72
CA GLY A 216 -14.35 -4.59 4.47
C GLY A 216 -15.06 -5.82 5.04
N ASP A 217 -14.27 -6.81 5.43
CA ASP A 217 -14.79 -8.04 6.03
C ASP A 217 -15.42 -7.79 7.41
N ILE A 218 -16.68 -8.18 7.53
CA ILE A 218 -17.45 -8.21 8.78
C ILE A 218 -17.73 -9.67 9.15
N TYR A 219 -17.46 -10.01 10.40
CA TYR A 219 -17.54 -11.38 10.92
C TYR A 219 -18.64 -11.46 11.97
N ALA A 220 -19.48 -12.49 11.92
CA ALA A 220 -20.35 -12.82 13.05
C ALA A 220 -19.50 -13.36 14.21
N ASP A 221 -19.92 -13.07 15.45
CA ASP A 221 -19.23 -13.61 16.62
C ASP A 221 -19.29 -15.15 16.62
N PRO A 222 -18.16 -15.85 16.77
CA PRO A 222 -18.11 -17.31 16.68
C PRO A 222 -18.87 -18.03 17.80
N LYS A 223 -19.28 -17.32 18.87
CA LYS A 223 -20.06 -17.88 19.98
C LYS A 223 -21.56 -17.93 19.69
N LEU A 224 -22.03 -17.33 18.59
CA LEU A 224 -23.44 -17.34 18.21
C LEU A 224 -23.88 -18.73 17.78
N THR A 225 -25.07 -19.15 18.21
CA THR A 225 -25.73 -20.34 17.63
C THR A 225 -26.03 -20.12 16.14
N PRO A 226 -26.20 -21.18 15.34
CA PRO A 226 -26.53 -21.03 13.90
C PRO A 226 -27.74 -20.13 13.63
N ALA A 227 -28.79 -20.22 14.46
CA ALA A 227 -29.99 -19.39 14.35
C ALA A 227 -29.70 -17.92 14.65
N GLN A 228 -28.94 -17.64 15.73
CA GLN A 228 -28.52 -16.28 16.07
C GLN A 228 -27.62 -15.68 15.00
N ARG A 229 -26.64 -16.44 14.50
CA ARG A 229 -25.74 -16.01 13.43
C ARG A 229 -26.52 -15.60 12.18
N LYS A 230 -27.50 -16.42 11.77
CA LYS A 230 -28.37 -16.10 10.62
C LYS A 230 -29.16 -14.80 10.85
N ALA A 231 -29.75 -14.62 12.03
CA ALA A 231 -30.52 -13.42 12.36
C ALA A 231 -29.64 -12.16 12.42
N VAL A 232 -28.46 -12.26 13.03
CA VAL A 232 -27.48 -11.16 13.13
C VAL A 232 -27.01 -10.73 11.76
N LEU A 233 -26.60 -11.66 10.90
CA LEU A 233 -26.11 -11.34 9.55
C LEU A 233 -27.21 -10.77 8.65
N ALA A 234 -28.44 -11.26 8.76
CA ALA A 234 -29.58 -10.71 8.02
C ALA A 234 -29.86 -9.27 8.44
N GLU A 235 -29.90 -8.98 9.74
CA GLU A 235 -30.08 -7.61 10.25
C GLU A 235 -28.91 -6.70 9.87
N ALA A 236 -27.67 -7.20 9.95
CA ALA A 236 -26.48 -6.45 9.58
C ALA A 236 -26.51 -6.07 8.08
N ALA A 237 -26.83 -7.02 7.20
CA ALA A 237 -26.94 -6.76 5.77
C ALA A 237 -27.97 -5.68 5.46
N VAL A 238 -29.14 -5.71 6.11
CA VAL A 238 -30.19 -4.68 5.96
C VAL A 238 -29.68 -3.31 6.42
N ARG A 239 -29.08 -3.23 7.61
CA ARG A 239 -28.61 -1.96 8.18
C ARG A 239 -27.47 -1.34 7.38
N TYR A 240 -26.48 -2.14 7.01
CA TYR A 240 -25.38 -1.67 6.15
C TYR A 240 -25.90 -1.19 4.81
N THR A 241 -26.77 -1.97 4.14
CA THR A 241 -27.32 -1.61 2.82
C THR A 241 -28.15 -0.32 2.87
N ALA A 242 -28.84 -0.05 3.97
CA ALA A 242 -29.64 1.16 4.13
C ALA A 242 -28.80 2.43 4.42
N HIS A 243 -27.52 2.30 4.74
CA HIS A 243 -26.69 3.44 5.13
C HIS A 243 -26.20 4.22 3.88
N PRO A 244 -26.32 5.56 3.84
CA PRO A 244 -26.04 6.36 2.65
C PRO A 244 -24.58 6.29 2.18
N GLN A 245 -23.64 6.06 3.10
CA GLN A 245 -22.21 5.90 2.79
C GLN A 245 -21.81 4.48 2.35
N VAL A 246 -22.74 3.52 2.26
CA VAL A 246 -22.46 2.16 1.79
C VAL A 246 -22.87 2.05 0.32
N ARG A 247 -21.95 1.56 -0.51
CA ARG A 247 -22.17 1.28 -1.93
C ARG A 247 -22.84 -0.07 -2.14
N ALA A 248 -22.34 -1.08 -1.44
CA ALA A 248 -22.76 -2.46 -1.57
C ALA A 248 -22.42 -3.26 -0.31
N VAL A 249 -23.18 -4.33 -0.08
CA VAL A 249 -22.89 -5.37 0.89
C VAL A 249 -22.99 -6.69 0.15
N TYR A 250 -21.93 -7.48 0.18
CA TYR A 250 -21.91 -8.82 -0.41
C TYR A 250 -21.81 -9.86 0.68
N THR A 251 -22.57 -10.95 0.58
CA THR A 251 -22.37 -12.10 1.46
C THR A 251 -21.16 -12.91 1.02
N ARG A 252 -20.59 -13.67 1.95
CA ARG A 252 -19.53 -14.64 1.65
C ARG A 252 -19.88 -15.53 0.44
N GLU A 253 -21.11 -16.01 0.37
CA GLU A 253 -21.57 -16.90 -0.69
C GLU A 253 -21.63 -16.18 -2.05
N GLN A 254 -22.02 -14.90 -2.08
CA GLN A 254 -22.00 -14.10 -3.30
C GLN A 254 -20.59 -13.89 -3.82
N VAL A 255 -19.65 -13.56 -2.93
CA VAL A 255 -18.24 -13.38 -3.30
C VAL A 255 -17.64 -14.71 -3.77
N ALA A 256 -17.85 -15.80 -3.04
CA ALA A 256 -17.34 -17.14 -3.38
C ALA A 256 -17.91 -17.69 -4.70
N ALA A 257 -19.15 -17.35 -5.04
CA ALA A 257 -19.79 -17.77 -6.29
C ALA A 257 -19.38 -16.91 -7.50
N THR A 258 -18.60 -15.84 -7.29
CA THR A 258 -18.16 -14.95 -8.37
C THR A 258 -17.08 -15.66 -9.20
N PRO A 259 -17.30 -15.89 -10.51
CA PRO A 259 -16.28 -16.50 -11.36
C PRO A 259 -15.04 -15.60 -11.47
N LYS A 260 -13.88 -16.21 -11.72
CA LYS A 260 -12.66 -15.45 -12.04
C LYS A 260 -12.95 -14.52 -13.22
N PRO A 261 -12.71 -13.20 -13.09
CA PRO A 261 -13.01 -12.24 -14.13
C PRO A 261 -12.16 -12.48 -15.37
N LYS A 262 -12.69 -12.05 -16.52
CA LYS A 262 -12.03 -12.17 -17.82
C LYS A 262 -11.81 -10.79 -18.41
N GLY A 263 -10.75 -10.64 -19.19
CA GLY A 263 -10.43 -9.38 -19.86
C GLY A 263 -9.79 -8.34 -18.93
N PRO A 264 -9.62 -7.11 -19.41
CA PRO A 264 -8.85 -6.07 -18.72
C PRO A 264 -9.41 -5.68 -17.33
N PRO A 265 -8.56 -5.44 -16.32
CA PRO A 265 -8.97 -5.20 -14.94
C PRO A 265 -9.66 -3.85 -14.67
N ASP A 266 -9.65 -2.93 -15.63
CA ASP A 266 -10.41 -1.68 -15.60
C ASP A 266 -11.87 -1.83 -16.07
N GLY A 267 -12.21 -2.97 -16.67
CA GLY A 267 -13.57 -3.32 -17.09
C GLY A 267 -14.34 -4.21 -16.11
N TRP A 268 -13.69 -4.65 -15.03
CA TRP A 268 -14.32 -5.53 -14.04
C TRP A 268 -15.43 -4.82 -13.26
N SER A 269 -16.46 -5.56 -12.89
CA SER A 269 -17.45 -5.10 -11.92
C SER A 269 -16.85 -5.03 -10.51
N LEU A 270 -17.44 -4.23 -9.63
CA LEU A 270 -16.99 -4.10 -8.25
C LEU A 270 -16.90 -5.45 -7.51
N LEU A 271 -17.86 -6.36 -7.75
CA LEU A 271 -17.85 -7.68 -7.12
C LEU A 271 -16.72 -8.57 -7.69
N GLU A 272 -16.49 -8.54 -9.00
CA GLU A 272 -15.36 -9.24 -9.62
C GLU A 272 -14.02 -8.77 -9.03
N GLU A 273 -13.80 -7.47 -8.92
CA GLU A 273 -12.59 -6.90 -8.31
C GLU A 273 -12.38 -7.38 -6.87
N LEU A 274 -13.43 -7.30 -6.06
CA LEU A 274 -13.37 -7.67 -4.64
C LEU A 274 -13.18 -9.18 -4.46
N SER A 275 -13.77 -9.99 -5.35
CA SER A 275 -13.62 -11.45 -5.32
C SER A 275 -12.18 -11.91 -5.51
N GLN A 276 -11.31 -11.10 -6.15
CA GLN A 276 -9.89 -11.44 -6.31
C GLN A 276 -9.08 -11.37 -4.99
N SER A 277 -9.69 -10.84 -3.92
CA SER A 277 -9.11 -10.80 -2.57
C SER A 277 -9.82 -11.73 -1.58
N TYR A 278 -10.68 -12.62 -2.09
CA TYR A 278 -11.42 -13.57 -1.27
C TYR A 278 -10.61 -14.83 -0.97
N TYR A 279 -10.51 -15.18 0.30
CA TYR A 279 -9.93 -16.44 0.74
C TYR A 279 -10.87 -17.13 1.76
N PRO A 280 -11.45 -18.30 1.46
CA PRO A 280 -12.51 -18.90 2.26
C PRO A 280 -12.22 -19.05 3.76
N ALA A 281 -10.95 -19.30 4.10
CA ALA A 281 -10.55 -19.55 5.48
C ALA A 281 -10.44 -18.27 6.33
N THR A 282 -10.29 -17.10 5.71
CA THR A 282 -10.01 -15.85 6.44
C THR A 282 -10.96 -14.71 6.11
N SER A 283 -11.63 -14.73 4.95
CA SER A 283 -12.60 -13.70 4.59
C SER A 283 -13.84 -13.74 5.48
N GLY A 284 -14.51 -12.59 5.58
CA GLY A 284 -15.66 -12.35 6.44
C GLY A 284 -16.96 -13.00 5.97
N ASP A 285 -18.01 -12.78 6.76
CA ASP A 285 -19.36 -13.25 6.46
C ASP A 285 -20.11 -12.27 5.56
N LEU A 286 -19.82 -10.98 5.73
CA LEU A 286 -20.23 -9.91 4.83
C LEU A 286 -19.00 -9.12 4.41
N LEU A 287 -19.02 -8.61 3.18
CA LEU A 287 -18.07 -7.63 2.66
C LEU A 287 -18.80 -6.30 2.47
N VAL A 288 -18.51 -5.32 3.32
CA VAL A 288 -19.13 -3.99 3.30
C VAL A 288 -18.26 -3.03 2.51
N VAL A 289 -18.82 -2.46 1.44
CA VAL A 289 -18.11 -1.55 0.54
C VAL A 289 -18.66 -0.15 0.71
N LEU A 290 -17.79 0.81 1.04
CA LEU A 290 -18.17 2.23 1.14
C LEU A 290 -18.34 2.86 -0.25
N GLN A 291 -19.15 3.91 -0.32
CA GLN A 291 -19.24 4.81 -1.48
C GLN A 291 -17.86 5.37 -1.87
N PRO A 292 -17.64 5.73 -3.14
CA PRO A 292 -16.38 6.31 -3.56
C PRO A 292 -16.14 7.62 -2.80
N ARG A 293 -14.88 7.89 -2.44
CA ARG A 293 -14.44 9.07 -1.69
C ARG A 293 -14.98 9.16 -0.25
N VAL A 294 -15.52 8.09 0.32
CA VAL A 294 -15.70 7.95 1.77
C VAL A 294 -14.44 7.32 2.34
N THR A 295 -13.64 8.07 3.09
CA THR A 295 -12.46 7.53 3.78
C THR A 295 -12.90 6.78 5.04
N PRO A 296 -12.39 5.58 5.33
CA PRO A 296 -12.73 4.82 6.52
C PRO A 296 -12.05 5.34 7.81
N ILE A 297 -11.68 6.62 7.82
CA ILE A 297 -11.09 7.32 8.96
C ILE A 297 -12.16 8.23 9.56
N VAL A 298 -12.65 7.84 10.74
CA VAL A 298 -13.64 8.59 11.51
C VAL A 298 -13.07 9.90 12.07
N ASP A 299 -11.90 9.83 12.72
CA ASP A 299 -11.27 10.96 13.41
C ASP A 299 -9.85 11.21 12.86
N PRO A 300 -9.62 12.29 12.09
CA PRO A 300 -8.31 12.61 11.54
C PRO A 300 -7.38 13.35 12.52
N VAL A 301 -7.89 13.81 13.66
CA VAL A 301 -7.08 14.50 14.67
C VAL A 301 -6.14 13.50 15.31
N LYS A 302 -6.65 12.28 15.57
CA LYS A 302 -5.92 11.18 16.21
C LYS A 302 -5.45 10.16 15.17
N GLY A 303 -4.33 10.46 14.52
CA GLY A 303 -3.64 9.54 13.61
C GLY A 303 -3.70 9.95 12.14
N ALA A 304 -3.96 8.99 11.26
CA ALA A 304 -3.97 9.17 9.81
C ALA A 304 -5.10 10.12 9.38
N VAL A 305 -4.84 10.91 8.34
CA VAL A 305 -5.82 11.82 7.72
C VAL A 305 -6.37 11.26 6.40
N ALA A 306 -5.62 10.36 5.77
CA ALA A 306 -5.94 9.67 4.51
C ALA A 306 -5.52 8.19 4.56
N THR A 307 -6.03 7.38 3.63
CA THR A 307 -5.76 5.93 3.54
C THR A 307 -6.14 5.41 2.15
N HIS A 308 -5.86 4.14 1.88
CA HIS A 308 -6.11 3.40 0.66
C HIS A 308 -6.99 2.18 0.98
N THR A 309 -8.22 2.12 0.48
CA THR A 309 -9.18 1.06 0.81
C THR A 309 -10.28 0.88 -0.25
N GLY A 310 -10.81 -0.33 -0.39
CA GLY A 310 -11.92 -0.64 -1.30
C GLY A 310 -11.54 -0.72 -2.78
N GLY A 311 -12.47 -1.23 -3.59
CA GLY A 311 -12.28 -1.51 -5.02
C GLY A 311 -12.41 -0.29 -5.93
N TRP A 312 -11.86 0.86 -5.54
CA TRP A 312 -11.92 2.07 -6.36
C TRP A 312 -10.63 2.28 -7.15
N SER A 313 -10.73 2.79 -8.38
CA SER A 313 -9.58 2.91 -9.29
C SER A 313 -8.41 3.70 -8.72
N TYR A 314 -8.68 4.74 -7.90
CA TYR A 314 -7.63 5.53 -7.24
C TYR A 314 -6.83 4.74 -6.20
N ASN A 315 -7.34 3.61 -5.69
CA ASN A 315 -6.62 2.71 -4.79
C ASN A 315 -6.06 1.46 -5.49
N ARG A 316 -6.55 1.13 -6.69
CA ARG A 316 -6.12 -0.06 -7.45
C ARG A 316 -5.07 0.24 -8.51
N ARG A 317 -5.14 1.41 -9.15
CA ARG A 317 -4.27 1.75 -10.27
C ARG A 317 -2.89 2.17 -9.79
N VAL A 318 -1.88 1.40 -10.17
CA VAL A 318 -0.47 1.60 -9.84
C VAL A 318 0.37 1.63 -11.12
N PRO A 319 1.54 2.31 -11.14
CA PRO A 319 2.47 2.17 -12.26
C PRO A 319 3.10 0.78 -12.26
N ILE A 320 3.46 0.28 -13.43
CA ILE A 320 4.37 -0.87 -13.59
C ILE A 320 5.41 -0.45 -14.63
N LEU A 321 6.67 -0.31 -14.20
CA LEU A 321 7.76 0.15 -15.03
C LEU A 321 8.83 -0.93 -15.10
N PHE A 322 9.15 -1.41 -16.29
CA PHE A 322 10.27 -2.31 -16.54
C PHE A 322 11.43 -1.54 -17.16
N TRP A 323 12.65 -1.80 -16.69
CA TRP A 323 13.87 -1.17 -17.20
C TRP A 323 15.06 -2.15 -17.23
N ARG A 324 15.88 -2.11 -18.28
CA ARG A 324 17.22 -2.73 -18.37
C ARG A 324 18.08 -1.88 -19.30
N LYS A 325 19.38 -1.77 -19.03
CA LYS A 325 20.31 -1.00 -19.87
C LYS A 325 20.25 -1.49 -21.33
N GLY A 326 20.01 -0.55 -22.25
CA GLY A 326 19.98 -0.82 -23.70
C GLY A 326 18.64 -1.30 -24.24
N MET A 327 17.60 -1.46 -23.41
CA MET A 327 16.27 -1.79 -23.91
C MET A 327 15.65 -0.63 -24.70
N THR A 328 14.79 -0.96 -25.67
CA THR A 328 13.98 0.03 -26.39
C THR A 328 12.69 0.27 -25.63
N GLY A 329 12.53 1.46 -25.08
CA GLY A 329 11.35 1.83 -24.30
C GLY A 329 10.08 1.96 -25.16
N PHE A 330 8.95 1.61 -24.57
CA PHE A 330 7.61 1.84 -25.09
C PHE A 330 6.63 2.10 -23.93
N GLU A 331 5.45 2.61 -24.26
CA GLU A 331 4.37 2.81 -23.28
C GLU A 331 3.14 1.99 -23.71
N GLN A 332 2.63 1.17 -22.79
CA GLN A 332 1.40 0.41 -22.96
C GLN A 332 0.34 0.97 -22.00
N PRO A 333 -0.63 1.79 -22.49
CA PRO A 333 -1.62 2.42 -21.62
C PRO A 333 -2.79 1.49 -21.25
N LEU A 334 -2.90 0.31 -21.88
CA LEU A 334 -3.94 -0.67 -21.52
C LEU A 334 -3.64 -1.32 -20.18
N SER A 335 -4.71 -1.59 -19.44
CA SER A 335 -4.62 -2.10 -18.07
C SER A 335 -4.04 -3.51 -18.00
N VAL A 336 -3.07 -3.67 -17.11
CA VAL A 336 -2.40 -4.93 -16.72
C VAL A 336 -2.46 -5.08 -15.19
N GLU A 337 -2.01 -6.21 -14.66
CA GLU A 337 -2.12 -6.52 -13.24
C GLU A 337 -0.75 -6.70 -12.58
N THR A 338 -0.63 -6.43 -11.27
CA THR A 338 0.64 -6.65 -10.54
C THR A 338 1.02 -8.13 -10.47
N VAL A 339 0.04 -9.05 -10.55
CA VAL A 339 0.29 -10.49 -10.66
C VAL A 339 1.00 -10.89 -11.96
N ASP A 340 0.99 -10.01 -12.97
CA ASP A 340 1.68 -10.22 -14.26
C ASP A 340 3.20 -10.01 -14.13
N ILE A 341 3.69 -9.36 -13.07
CA ILE A 341 5.12 -9.08 -12.88
C ILE A 341 5.94 -10.36 -12.73
N ALA A 342 5.48 -11.30 -11.91
CA ALA A 342 6.20 -12.54 -11.63
C ALA A 342 6.43 -13.41 -12.89
N PRO A 343 5.42 -13.75 -13.71
CA PRO A 343 5.66 -14.49 -14.95
C PRO A 343 6.46 -13.71 -15.99
N THR A 344 6.35 -12.37 -16.01
CA THR A 344 7.17 -11.52 -16.89
C THR A 344 8.66 -11.62 -16.55
N LEU A 345 9.01 -11.51 -15.26
CA LEU A 345 10.39 -11.71 -14.80
C LEU A 345 10.87 -13.15 -15.01
N ALA A 346 10.01 -14.14 -14.79
CA ALA A 346 10.36 -15.54 -15.03
C ALA A 346 10.72 -15.79 -16.50
N ALA A 347 9.98 -15.19 -17.44
CA ALA A 347 10.27 -15.27 -18.88
C ALA A 347 11.62 -14.64 -19.23
N LEU A 348 11.92 -13.44 -18.71
CA LEU A 348 13.23 -12.79 -18.88
C LEU A 348 14.41 -13.65 -18.39
N LEU A 349 14.17 -14.48 -17.38
CA LEU A 349 15.17 -15.36 -16.77
C LEU A 349 15.16 -16.78 -17.35
N HIS A 350 14.29 -17.06 -18.32
CA HIS A 350 14.03 -18.41 -18.85
C HIS A 350 13.72 -19.45 -17.76
N ILE A 351 13.00 -19.03 -16.72
CA ILE A 351 12.57 -19.88 -15.61
C ILE A 351 11.14 -20.36 -15.89
N PRO A 352 10.88 -21.68 -15.94
CA PRO A 352 9.52 -22.18 -16.12
C PRO A 352 8.68 -21.91 -14.86
N VAL A 353 7.48 -21.34 -15.05
CA VAL A 353 6.48 -21.21 -13.99
C VAL A 353 5.72 -22.54 -13.86
N GLN A 354 6.12 -23.37 -12.90
CA GLN A 354 5.59 -24.73 -12.71
C GLN A 354 4.39 -24.82 -11.75
N VAL A 355 3.78 -23.68 -11.44
CA VAL A 355 2.62 -23.59 -10.54
C VAL A 355 1.53 -22.78 -11.22
N GLU A 356 0.28 -23.05 -10.85
CA GLU A 356 -0.82 -22.21 -11.27
C GLU A 356 -0.66 -20.82 -10.64
N ILE A 357 -0.69 -19.79 -11.48
CA ILE A 357 -0.66 -18.39 -11.08
C ILE A 357 -1.80 -17.65 -11.78
N ASP A 358 -2.21 -16.52 -11.21
CA ASP A 358 -3.28 -15.72 -11.80
C ASP A 358 -2.81 -14.84 -12.97
N GLY A 359 -1.57 -14.38 -12.90
CA GLY A 359 -1.00 -13.46 -13.87
C GLY A 359 -0.52 -14.13 -15.16
N LYS A 360 -0.26 -13.30 -16.15
CA LYS A 360 0.26 -13.66 -17.47
C LYS A 360 1.57 -12.91 -17.74
N CYS A 361 2.42 -13.47 -18.60
CA CYS A 361 3.61 -12.77 -19.03
C CYS A 361 3.23 -11.54 -19.87
N LEU A 362 3.88 -10.41 -19.60
CA LEU A 362 3.83 -9.19 -20.42
C LEU A 362 5.04 -9.19 -21.34
N ASP A 363 4.79 -9.02 -22.63
CA ASP A 363 5.87 -8.85 -23.60
C ASP A 363 6.57 -7.50 -23.38
N LEU A 364 7.89 -7.55 -23.26
CA LEU A 364 8.77 -6.39 -23.08
C LEU A 364 9.58 -6.07 -24.34
N ASP A 365 9.42 -6.83 -25.43
CA ASP A 365 9.97 -6.51 -26.74
C ASP A 365 9.09 -5.44 -27.42
N SER A 366 9.69 -4.33 -27.84
CA SER A 366 8.99 -3.26 -28.58
C SER A 366 9.04 -3.42 -30.10
N GLY A 367 9.64 -4.51 -30.58
CA GLY A 367 9.77 -4.88 -31.97
C GLY A 367 8.90 -6.10 -32.34
N PRO A 368 9.32 -6.91 -33.32
CA PRO A 368 8.59 -8.12 -33.73
C PRO A 368 8.91 -9.34 -32.87
N GLY A 369 9.75 -9.20 -31.83
CA GLY A 369 10.08 -10.26 -30.89
C GLY A 369 8.93 -10.55 -29.93
N ASP A 370 9.20 -11.40 -28.95
CA ASP A 370 8.28 -11.66 -27.84
C ASP A 370 9.09 -12.22 -26.67
N THR A 371 9.25 -11.47 -25.59
CA THR A 371 10.04 -11.91 -24.42
C THR A 371 9.38 -13.04 -23.63
N CYS A 372 8.11 -13.36 -23.92
CA CYS A 372 7.37 -14.44 -23.26
C CYS A 372 7.56 -15.81 -23.92
N LYS A 373 8.33 -15.90 -25.02
CA LYS A 373 8.54 -17.13 -25.79
C LYS A 373 9.83 -17.87 -25.48
#